data_AF-A0A2A4JLC7-F1
#
_entry.id   AF-A0A2A4JLC7-F1
#
_cell.length_a   1.000
_cell.length_b   1.000
_cell.length_c   1.000
_cell.angle_alpha   90.00
_cell.angle_beta   90.00
_cell.angle_gamma   90.00
#
_symmetry.space_group_name_H-M   'P 1'
#
loop_
_entity.id
_entity.type
_entity.pdbx_description
1 polymer ?
#
loop_
_entity_poly.entity_id
_entity_poly.type
_entity_poly.pdbx_seq_one_letter_code
_entity_poly.pdbx_strand_id
1 'polypeptide(L)'
;ESPEVRMALPLPARAPDPTALAAYWAEYEDLCRQICAEDDDNHYEEGELETEWLQAAGLGSLAAPFQAGLEVTEAQLGEAVRPLPREQAAAVRRRVRRLNRTVRRKRAASRARKPDIRDVFRDLENSSGSEPRSRSATPDSLDSLPSGGSGSPPTEWADAATPPDFV
;
A
#
# COMPACT_ATOMS: atom_id res chain seq x y z
N GLU A 1 49.17 -41.42 33.15
CA GLU A 1 49.61 -40.16 32.54
C GLU A 1 48.37 -39.45 32.02
N SER A 2 47.83 -38.51 32.78
CA SER A 2 46.65 -37.74 32.38
C SER A 2 47.15 -36.43 31.76
N PRO A 3 46.74 -36.07 30.53
CA PRO A 3 47.20 -34.84 29.91
C PRO A 3 46.58 -33.64 30.65
N GLU A 4 47.45 -32.79 31.17
CA GLU A 4 47.08 -31.55 31.86
C GLU A 4 46.60 -30.54 30.82
N VAL A 5 45.28 -30.44 30.65
CA VAL A 5 44.65 -29.44 29.79
C VAL A 5 44.78 -28.09 30.48
N ARG A 6 45.80 -27.33 30.08
CA ARG A 6 45.97 -25.93 30.48
C ARG A 6 44.83 -25.12 29.89
N MET A 7 43.78 -24.89 30.67
CA MET A 7 42.75 -23.90 30.34
C MET A 7 43.44 -22.53 30.29
N ALA A 8 43.61 -22.00 29.08
CA ALA A 8 44.09 -20.65 28.88
C ALA A 8 43.18 -19.69 29.68
N LEU A 9 43.77 -18.95 30.61
CA LEU A 9 43.06 -17.91 31.35
C LEU A 9 42.41 -16.97 30.34
N PRO A 10 41.11 -16.63 30.49
CA PRO A 10 40.48 -15.66 29.62
C PRO A 10 41.27 -14.35 29.72
N LEU A 11 41.72 -13.84 28.57
CA LEU A 11 42.36 -12.53 28.49
C LEU A 11 41.46 -11.52 29.22
N PRO A 12 42.03 -10.62 30.05
CA PRO A 12 41.22 -9.58 30.68
C PRO A 12 40.52 -8.81 29.56
N ALA A 13 39.18 -8.70 29.64
CA ALA A 13 38.40 -7.95 28.67
C ALA A 13 39.01 -6.54 28.59
N ARG A 14 39.70 -6.26 27.49
CA ARG A 14 40.32 -4.97 27.25
C ARG A 14 39.18 -3.96 27.26
N ALA A 15 39.23 -3.00 28.19
CA ALA A 15 38.27 -1.93 28.26
C ALA A 15 38.13 -1.32 26.84
N PRO A 16 36.90 -1.15 26.33
CA PRO A 16 36.71 -0.60 25.00
C PRO A 16 37.41 0.75 24.92
N ASP A 17 38.09 0.99 23.80
CA ASP A 17 38.75 2.28 23.54
C ASP A 17 37.70 3.40 23.71
N PRO A 18 37.96 4.43 24.55
CA PRO A 18 37.04 5.55 24.73
C PRO A 18 36.65 6.23 23.41
N THR A 19 37.54 6.18 22.41
CA THR A 19 37.29 6.74 21.07
C THR A 19 36.26 5.91 20.31
N ALA A 20 36.36 4.59 20.38
CA ALA A 20 35.40 3.67 19.77
C ALA A 20 34.03 3.78 20.44
N LEU A 21 34.01 3.96 21.77
CA LEU A 21 32.77 4.18 22.51
C LEU A 21 32.11 5.52 22.14
N ALA A 22 32.90 6.58 21.95
CA ALA A 22 32.39 7.87 21.49
C ALA A 22 31.83 7.80 20.06
N ALA A 23 32.50 7.09 19.15
CA ALA A 23 32.01 6.86 17.80
C ALA A 23 30.68 6.07 17.81
N TYR A 24 30.59 5.02 18.63
CA TYR A 24 29.35 4.27 18.81
C TYR A 24 28.19 5.13 19.31
N TRP A 25 28.41 5.99 20.32
CA TRP A 25 27.34 6.87 20.82
C TRP A 25 26.95 7.94 19.80
N ALA A 26 27.90 8.46 19.02
CA ALA A 26 27.59 9.39 17.94
C ALA A 26 26.74 8.72 16.84
N GLU A 27 27.11 7.52 16.41
CA GLU A 27 26.30 6.72 15.48
C GLU A 27 24.93 6.37 16.06
N TYR A 28 24.84 6.06 17.36
CA TYR A 28 23.58 5.81 18.05
C TYR A 28 22.70 7.07 18.07
N GLU A 29 23.26 8.25 18.34
CA GLU A 29 22.53 9.50 18.27
C GLU A 29 22.07 9.82 16.84
N ASP A 30 22.91 9.55 15.85
CA ASP A 30 22.58 9.68 14.43
C ASP A 30 21.44 8.73 14.06
N LEU A 31 21.50 7.48 14.53
CA LEU A 31 20.45 6.48 14.35
C LEU A 31 19.16 6.90 15.08
N CYS A 32 19.23 7.43 16.28
CA CYS A 32 18.07 7.97 16.99
C CYS A 32 17.46 9.16 16.24
N ARG A 33 18.27 10.05 15.69
CA ARG A 33 17.78 11.16 14.84
C ARG A 33 17.15 10.64 13.56
N GLN A 34 17.73 9.62 12.95
CA GLN A 34 17.20 8.98 11.75
C GLN A 34 15.88 8.26 12.04
N ILE A 35 15.79 7.46 13.09
CA ILE A 35 14.56 6.77 13.50
C ILE A 35 13.47 7.78 13.89
N CYS A 36 13.78 8.84 14.64
CA CYS A 36 12.82 9.90 14.94
C CYS A 36 12.33 10.65 13.68
N ALA A 37 13.15 10.72 12.63
CA ALA A 37 12.77 11.31 11.34
C ALA A 37 11.95 10.32 10.49
N GLU A 38 12.28 9.03 10.56
CA GLU A 38 11.63 7.95 9.81
C GLU A 38 10.33 7.43 10.47
N ASP A 39 10.11 7.64 11.77
CA ASP A 39 8.84 7.41 12.47
C ASP A 39 7.70 8.28 11.90
N ASP A 40 8.03 9.34 11.17
CA ASP A 40 7.05 10.13 10.39
C ASP A 40 6.70 9.46 9.04
N ASP A 41 7.44 8.43 8.63
CA ASP A 41 7.35 7.78 7.31
C ASP A 41 7.08 6.27 7.31
N ASN A 42 7.35 5.52 8.40
CA ASN A 42 7.13 4.07 8.47
C ASN A 42 6.49 3.63 9.82
N HIS A 43 5.26 3.12 9.81
CA HIS A 43 5.07 1.70 9.49
C HIS A 43 3.66 1.14 9.79
N TYR A 44 2.91 1.53 10.83
CA TYR A 44 1.71 0.77 11.20
C TYR A 44 0.40 1.54 10.94
N GLU A 45 -0.20 1.24 9.78
CA GLU A 45 -1.55 1.63 9.31
C GLU A 45 -1.72 3.11 8.93
N GLU A 46 -1.97 3.37 7.64
CA GLU A 46 -1.88 4.64 6.87
C GLU A 46 -2.84 5.77 7.33
N GLY A 47 -2.99 6.01 8.63
CA GLY A 47 -3.94 6.93 9.26
C GLY A 47 -4.97 6.25 10.17
N GLU A 48 -4.95 4.91 10.32
CA GLU A 48 -5.97 4.21 11.12
C GLU A 48 -5.90 4.60 12.59
N LEU A 49 -4.70 4.68 13.18
CA LEU A 49 -4.51 5.13 14.56
C LEU A 49 -5.00 6.57 14.79
N GLU A 50 -4.79 7.47 13.84
CA GLU A 50 -5.40 8.81 13.85
C GLU A 50 -6.93 8.74 13.79
N THR A 51 -7.49 7.88 12.94
CA THR A 51 -8.95 7.73 12.85
C THR A 51 -9.56 7.18 14.12
N GLU A 52 -8.96 6.16 14.72
CA GLU A 52 -9.42 5.59 15.99
C GLU A 52 -9.32 6.61 17.11
N TRP A 53 -8.23 7.37 17.17
CA TRP A 53 -8.07 8.44 18.15
C TRP A 53 -9.17 9.50 18.01
N LEU A 54 -9.48 9.91 16.77
CA LEU A 54 -10.55 10.87 16.50
C LEU A 54 -11.92 10.30 16.85
N GLN A 55 -12.18 9.02 16.56
CA GLN A 55 -13.42 8.35 16.92
C GLN A 55 -13.60 8.23 18.44
N ALA A 56 -12.56 7.80 19.16
CA ALA A 56 -12.57 7.71 20.61
C ALA A 56 -12.75 9.07 21.29
N ALA A 57 -12.25 10.15 20.68
CA ALA A 57 -12.45 11.52 21.13
C ALA A 57 -13.85 12.09 20.81
N GLY A 58 -14.73 11.32 20.16
CA GLY A 58 -16.05 11.79 19.71
C GLY A 58 -15.99 12.71 18.48
N LEU A 59 -14.84 12.81 17.82
CA LEU A 59 -14.57 13.62 16.64
C LEU A 59 -14.56 12.78 15.35
N GLY A 60 -15.38 11.72 15.30
CA GLY A 60 -15.45 10.80 14.16
C GLY A 60 -15.83 11.47 12.84
N SER A 61 -16.51 12.62 12.87
CA SER A 61 -16.79 13.43 11.68
C SER A 61 -15.51 13.92 10.97
N LEU A 62 -14.40 14.06 11.68
CA LEU A 62 -13.10 14.39 11.10
C LEU A 62 -12.38 13.16 10.52
N ALA A 63 -12.75 11.94 10.93
CA ALA A 63 -12.22 10.70 10.39
C ALA A 63 -12.94 10.24 9.11
N ALA A 64 -14.22 10.58 8.95
CA ALA A 64 -15.03 10.18 7.80
C ALA A 64 -14.46 10.63 6.43
N PRO A 65 -13.95 11.87 6.26
CA PRO A 65 -13.34 12.28 4.99
C PRO A 65 -12.17 11.39 4.58
N PHE A 66 -11.33 11.00 5.53
CA PHE A 66 -10.18 10.13 5.27
C PHE A 66 -10.60 8.74 4.78
N GLN A 67 -11.65 8.15 5.37
CA GLN A 67 -12.18 6.86 4.91
C GLN A 67 -12.69 6.93 3.46
N ALA A 68 -13.17 8.10 3.04
CA ALA A 68 -13.53 8.39 1.65
C ALA A 68 -12.34 8.80 0.76
N GLY A 69 -11.11 8.84 1.29
CA GLY A 69 -9.92 9.28 0.57
C GLY A 69 -9.88 10.80 0.32
N LEU A 70 -10.58 11.58 1.13
CA LEU A 70 -10.67 13.03 1.06
C LEU A 70 -9.95 13.70 2.24
N GLU A 71 -9.45 14.91 2.00
CA GLU A 71 -8.84 15.73 3.04
C GLU A 71 -9.91 16.45 3.87
N VAL A 72 -9.66 16.56 5.17
CA VAL A 72 -10.45 17.42 6.07
C VAL A 72 -10.09 18.87 5.78
N THR A 73 -11.10 19.71 5.52
CA THR A 73 -10.90 21.13 5.26
C THR A 73 -10.64 21.92 6.55
N GLU A 74 -9.95 23.06 6.44
CA GLU A 74 -9.70 23.93 7.60
C GLU A 74 -11.00 24.47 8.22
N ALA A 75 -12.07 24.64 7.43
CA ALA A 75 -13.37 25.05 7.92
C ALA A 75 -14.01 23.99 8.83
N GLN A 76 -14.06 22.73 8.37
CA GLN A 76 -14.58 21.60 9.16
C GLN A 76 -13.74 21.38 10.44
N LEU A 77 -12.41 21.47 10.31
CA LEU A 77 -11.50 21.38 11.44
C LEU A 77 -11.74 22.52 12.45
N GLY A 78 -11.89 23.75 11.94
CA GLY A 78 -12.13 24.95 12.73
C GLY A 78 -13.41 24.88 13.55
N GLU A 79 -14.50 24.40 12.95
CA GLU A 79 -15.78 24.21 13.65
C GLU A 79 -15.66 23.18 14.77
N ALA A 80 -15.04 22.03 14.49
CA ALA A 80 -14.88 20.94 15.46
C ALA A 80 -13.97 21.30 16.64
N VAL A 81 -12.93 22.13 16.42
CA VAL A 81 -12.00 22.54 17.49
C VAL A 81 -12.39 23.82 18.22
N ARG A 82 -13.38 24.58 17.71
CA ARG A 82 -13.85 25.83 18.34
C ARG A 82 -14.27 25.68 19.81
N PRO A 83 -15.00 24.61 20.23
CA PRO A 83 -15.37 24.44 21.64
C PRO A 83 -14.23 23.88 22.50
N LEU A 84 -13.10 23.48 21.92
CA LEU A 84 -12.03 22.80 22.63
C LEU A 84 -11.01 23.79 23.22
N PRO A 85 -10.41 23.46 24.39
CA PRO A 85 -9.22 24.13 24.90
C PRO A 85 -8.09 24.15 23.87
N ARG A 86 -7.25 25.20 23.90
CA ARG A 86 -6.16 25.43 22.94
C ARG A 86 -5.24 24.22 22.75
N GLU A 87 -4.89 23.53 23.84
CA GLU A 87 -4.01 22.36 23.81
C GLU A 87 -4.66 21.16 23.11
N GLN A 88 -5.94 20.90 23.41
CA GLN A 88 -6.71 19.84 22.77
C GLN A 88 -6.93 20.16 21.29
N ALA A 89 -7.30 21.40 20.97
CA ALA A 89 -7.42 21.86 19.58
C ALA A 89 -6.10 21.67 18.81
N ALA A 90 -4.94 21.96 19.43
CA ALA A 90 -3.65 21.72 18.81
C ALA A 90 -3.37 20.22 18.59
N ALA A 91 -3.75 19.36 19.53
CA ALA A 91 -3.65 17.91 19.36
C ALA A 91 -4.50 17.40 18.19
N VAL A 92 -5.77 17.81 18.11
CA VAL A 92 -6.67 17.48 16.99
C VAL A 92 -6.10 17.97 15.67
N ARG A 93 -5.61 19.22 15.60
CA ARG A 93 -4.96 19.77 14.40
C ARG A 93 -3.75 18.94 13.96
N ARG A 94 -2.92 18.46 14.89
CA ARG A 94 -1.77 17.60 14.56
C ARG A 94 -2.22 16.26 13.98
N ARG A 95 -3.22 15.62 14.58
CA ARG A 95 -3.78 14.35 14.10
C ARG A 95 -4.40 14.50 12.70
N VAL A 96 -5.20 15.53 12.48
CA VAL A 96 -5.80 15.80 11.16
C VAL A 96 -4.75 16.14 10.10
N ARG A 97 -3.64 16.82 10.45
CA ARG A 97 -2.54 17.05 9.50
C ARG A 97 -1.87 15.75 9.07
N ARG A 98 -1.62 14.83 10.01
CA ARG A 98 -1.10 13.50 9.68
C ARG A 98 -2.05 12.73 8.76
N LEU A 99 -3.34 12.77 9.08
CA LEU A 99 -4.39 12.15 8.27
C LEU A 99 -4.47 12.73 6.84
N ASN A 100 -4.39 14.05 6.69
CA ASN A 100 -4.38 14.67 5.36
C ASN A 100 -3.07 14.36 4.59
N ARG A 101 -1.93 14.24 5.28
CA ARG A 101 -0.66 13.81 4.67
C ARG A 101 -0.79 12.40 4.10
N THR A 102 -1.42 11.47 4.81
CA THR A 102 -1.63 10.10 4.30
C THR A 102 -2.55 10.08 3.07
N VAL A 103 -3.65 10.85 3.07
CA VAL A 103 -4.49 10.99 1.85
C VAL A 103 -3.69 11.48 0.65
N ARG A 104 -2.86 12.50 0.83
CA ARG A 104 -2.01 13.04 -0.25
C ARG A 104 -1.00 12.02 -0.75
N ARG A 105 -0.32 11.30 0.16
CA ARG A 105 0.64 10.24 -0.16
C ARG A 105 -0.04 9.14 -0.97
N LYS A 106 -1.21 8.67 -0.54
CA LYS A 106 -1.99 7.63 -1.23
C LYS A 106 -2.44 8.08 -2.62
N ARG A 107 -2.92 9.31 -2.74
CA ARG A 107 -3.30 9.90 -4.04
C ARG A 107 -2.11 10.05 -4.98
N ALA A 108 -0.95 10.47 -4.47
CA ALA A 108 0.27 10.58 -5.24
C ALA A 108 0.78 9.21 -5.72
N ALA A 109 0.76 8.21 -4.84
CA ALA A 109 1.14 6.83 -5.17
C ALA A 109 0.21 6.22 -6.23
N SER A 110 -1.10 6.47 -6.13
CA SER A 110 -2.07 6.06 -7.15
C SER A 110 -1.80 6.71 -8.51
N ARG A 111 -1.47 8.01 -8.54
CA ARG A 111 -1.13 8.72 -9.79
C ARG A 111 0.20 8.30 -10.40
N ALA A 112 1.16 7.88 -9.57
CA ALA A 112 2.46 7.42 -10.05
C ALA A 112 2.38 6.01 -10.66
N ARG A 113 1.35 5.22 -10.32
CA ARG A 113 1.09 3.93 -10.96
C ARG A 113 0.54 4.16 -12.36
N LYS A 114 1.16 3.53 -13.35
CA LYS A 114 0.67 3.51 -14.73
C LYS A 114 -0.76 2.93 -14.73
N PRO A 115 -1.72 3.55 -15.45
CA PRO A 115 -3.07 3.03 -15.53
C PRO A 115 -3.05 1.59 -16.09
N ASP A 116 -3.86 0.71 -15.52
CA ASP A 116 -3.98 -0.67 -16.00
C ASP A 116 -4.64 -0.65 -17.39
N ILE A 117 -4.10 -1.41 -18.33
CA ILE A 117 -4.68 -1.54 -19.67
C ILE A 117 -6.11 -2.12 -19.62
N ARG A 118 -6.44 -2.87 -18.56
CA ARG A 118 -7.79 -3.41 -18.34
C ARG A 118 -8.83 -2.30 -18.16
N ASP A 119 -8.44 -1.17 -17.56
CA ASP A 119 -9.34 -0.04 -17.34
C ASP A 119 -9.68 0.69 -18.65
N VAL A 120 -8.80 0.65 -19.65
CA VAL A 120 -9.03 1.27 -20.97
C VAL A 120 -10.21 0.66 -21.72
N PHE A 121 -10.45 -0.65 -21.55
CA PHE A 121 -11.54 -1.35 -22.25
C PHE A 121 -12.82 -1.45 -21.41
N ARG A 122 -12.71 -1.32 -20.07
CA ARG A 122 -13.85 -1.41 -19.16
C ARG A 122 -14.87 -0.28 -19.38
N ASP A 123 -14.40 0.94 -19.60
CA ASP A 123 -15.27 2.09 -19.89
C ASP A 123 -16.01 1.94 -21.24
N LEU A 124 -15.45 1.18 -22.19
CA LEU A 124 -16.08 0.90 -23.47
C LEU A 124 -17.26 -0.07 -23.33
N GLU A 125 -17.13 -1.07 -22.47
CA GLU A 125 -18.20 -2.03 -22.14
C GLU A 125 -19.31 -1.39 -21.30
N ASN A 126 -18.97 -0.47 -20.41
CA ASN A 126 -19.95 0.27 -19.59
C ASN A 126 -20.63 1.43 -20.33
N SER A 127 -19.97 2.05 -21.30
CA SER A 127 -20.55 3.12 -22.14
C SER A 127 -21.37 2.58 -23.31
N SER A 128 -21.15 1.33 -23.73
CA SER A 128 -21.88 0.67 -24.82
C SER A 128 -23.16 -0.06 -24.35
N GLY A 129 -23.84 0.53 -23.35
CA GLY A 129 -25.13 0.06 -22.81
C GLY A 129 -26.37 0.48 -23.60
N SER A 130 -26.26 1.02 -24.82
CA SER A 130 -27.41 1.16 -25.72
C SER A 130 -27.03 0.89 -27.17
N GLU A 131 -27.21 -0.35 -27.61
CA GLU A 131 -28.20 -0.65 -28.64
C GLU A 131 -28.16 -2.17 -28.90
N PRO A 132 -29.27 -2.90 -28.68
CA PRO A 132 -29.41 -4.19 -29.31
C PRO A 132 -29.38 -3.91 -30.81
N ARG A 133 -28.31 -4.33 -31.49
CA ARG A 133 -28.25 -4.36 -32.95
C ARG A 133 -29.50 -5.06 -33.43
N SER A 134 -30.48 -4.28 -33.86
CA SER A 134 -31.64 -4.74 -34.63
C SER A 134 -31.10 -5.37 -35.90
N ARG A 135 -30.84 -6.68 -35.82
CA ARG A 135 -30.48 -7.54 -36.95
C ARG A 135 -31.75 -7.82 -37.76
N SER A 136 -32.21 -6.80 -38.48
CA SER A 136 -33.15 -6.95 -39.59
C SER A 136 -32.62 -6.18 -40.79
N ALA A 137 -31.51 -6.69 -41.33
CA ALA A 137 -31.05 -6.37 -42.67
C ALA A 137 -30.57 -7.66 -43.34
N THR A 138 -31.48 -8.62 -43.49
CA THR A 138 -31.45 -9.54 -44.64
C THR A 138 -32.36 -8.91 -45.68
N PRO A 139 -31.93 -8.71 -46.93
CA PRO A 139 -31.75 -9.89 -47.78
C PRO A 139 -30.66 -9.74 -48.83
N ASP A 140 -29.69 -10.65 -48.82
CA ASP A 140 -29.13 -11.10 -50.09
C ASP A 140 -28.99 -12.61 -50.04
N SER A 141 -29.91 -13.28 -50.74
CA SER A 141 -29.89 -14.73 -50.92
C SER A 141 -28.97 -15.04 -52.08
N LEU A 142 -27.68 -15.19 -51.85
CA LEU A 142 -26.77 -15.80 -52.82
C LEU A 142 -25.83 -16.82 -52.18
N ASP A 143 -26.25 -18.06 -52.42
CA ASP A 143 -25.45 -19.20 -52.86
C ASP A 143 -25.40 -20.38 -51.90
N SER A 144 -25.87 -21.50 -52.42
CA SER A 144 -26.05 -22.76 -51.72
C SER A 144 -24.78 -23.58 -51.85
N LEU A 145 -24.10 -23.89 -50.75
CA LEU A 145 -23.11 -24.97 -50.72
C LEU A 145 -23.29 -25.85 -49.48
N PRO A 146 -23.15 -27.18 -49.64
CA PRO A 146 -23.70 -28.16 -48.72
C PRO A 146 -22.95 -28.28 -47.41
N SER A 147 -23.74 -28.58 -46.37
CA SER A 147 -23.34 -29.14 -45.08
C SER A 147 -22.13 -30.08 -45.20
N GLY A 148 -21.05 -29.73 -44.49
CA GLY A 148 -19.82 -30.51 -44.53
C GLY A 148 -18.79 -30.09 -43.50
N GLY A 149 -18.97 -30.53 -42.25
CA GLY A 149 -17.84 -30.99 -41.44
C GLY A 149 -17.18 -30.01 -40.45
N SER A 150 -17.23 -30.43 -39.18
CA SER A 150 -16.11 -30.39 -38.24
C SER A 150 -15.61 -29.02 -37.75
N GLY A 151 -16.31 -28.46 -36.77
CA GLY A 151 -15.75 -27.49 -35.84
C GLY A 151 -15.29 -28.15 -34.54
N SER A 152 -14.24 -28.98 -34.59
CA SER A 152 -13.47 -29.31 -33.38
C SER A 152 -12.31 -28.33 -33.27
N PRO A 153 -12.06 -27.71 -32.09
CA PRO A 153 -10.84 -26.94 -31.87
C PRO A 153 -9.62 -27.87 -31.91
N PRO A 154 -8.43 -27.39 -32.32
CA PRO A 154 -7.24 -28.22 -32.48
C PRO A 154 -6.78 -28.78 -31.12
N THR A 155 -6.54 -30.10 -31.09
CA THR A 155 -6.05 -30.90 -29.95
C THR A 155 -4.57 -30.61 -29.57
N GLU A 156 -3.96 -29.54 -30.09
CA GLU A 156 -2.50 -29.35 -30.01
C GLU A 156 -1.98 -28.83 -28.66
N TRP A 157 -2.83 -28.53 -27.68
CA TRP A 157 -2.38 -28.01 -26.37
C TRP A 157 -2.32 -29.07 -25.25
N ALA A 158 -2.68 -30.32 -25.52
CA ALA A 158 -2.80 -31.35 -24.48
C ALA A 158 -1.50 -32.12 -24.17
N ASP A 159 -0.39 -31.90 -24.89
CA ASP A 159 0.87 -32.62 -24.66
C ASP A 159 2.06 -31.66 -24.54
N ALA A 160 2.22 -31.09 -23.35
CA ALA A 160 3.51 -30.58 -22.88
C ALA A 160 3.79 -31.17 -21.50
N ALA A 161 4.19 -32.44 -21.55
CA ALA A 161 5.20 -33.11 -20.73
C ALA A 161 5.52 -32.51 -19.34
N THR A 162 5.19 -33.32 -18.33
CA THR A 162 5.76 -33.38 -16.98
C THR A 162 7.27 -33.05 -16.96
N PRO A 163 7.75 -32.14 -16.10
CA PRO A 163 9.19 -31.94 -15.93
C PRO A 163 9.80 -33.15 -15.19
N PRO A 164 10.99 -33.65 -15.58
CA PRO A 164 11.63 -34.75 -14.88
C PRO A 164 12.25 -34.27 -13.56
N ASP A 165 12.06 -35.10 -12.53
CA ASP A 165 12.68 -35.01 -11.20
C ASP A 165 14.22 -34.94 -11.31
N PHE A 166 14.83 -33.98 -10.62
CA PHE A 166 16.27 -33.89 -10.43
C PHE A 166 16.70 -34.81 -9.27
N VAL A 167 17.63 -35.73 -9.56
CA VAL A 167 18.44 -36.48 -8.56
C VAL A 167 19.79 -35.78 -8.40
#